data_AF-A0A8K9XGS3-F1
#
_entry.id   AF-A0A8K9XGS3-F1
#
_cell.length_a   1.000
_cell.length_b   1.000
_cell.length_c   1.000
_cell.angle_alpha   90.00
_cell.angle_beta   90.00
_cell.angle_gamma   90.00
#
_symmetry.space_group_name_H-M   'P 1'
#
loop_
_entity.id
_entity.type
_entity.pdbx_description
1 polymer ?
#
loop_
_entity_poly.entity_id
_entity_poly.type
_entity_poly.pdbx_seq_one_letter_code
_entity_poly.pdbx_strand_id
1 'polypeptide(L)'
;MFCEFTGDILRTPVSEDMLGRVFNGSGKPIDKGPTVMAEDYLDIMGQPINPQCRIYPEEMIQTGISAIDGMNSIARGQKIPIFSAAGLPHNEIAAQICRQAGLVRKSKDVMDYSDDNFAIVFAAMGVNMETARFFKSDFEENGSMDNVCLFLNLANDPTIERIITPRLALTSAEYLAYQCEKHVLVILTDMSSYAEALREVSAAREEVPGRRGFPGYMYTDLATIYERAGRVEGRNGSITQIPILTMPNDDITHPIPDLTGYITEGQIYVDRQLHNRQIYPPINVLPSLSRLMKSAIGEGMTRKDHSDVSNQLYACYAIGKDVQAMKAVVGEEALTPDDLLYLEFLQKFEKNFIAQGAYENRTVFETLDIGWQLMRIFPKEMLKRIPQSTLAEFYPRLK
;
A
#
# COMPACT_ATOMS: atom_id res chain seq x y z
N MET A 1 -6.22 -23.77 37.97
CA MET A 1 -5.79 -23.50 36.59
C MET A 1 -4.48 -24.25 36.41
N PHE A 2 -4.48 -25.34 35.65
CA PHE A 2 -3.25 -26.08 35.36
C PHE A 2 -2.56 -25.38 34.19
N CYS A 3 -1.25 -25.19 34.29
CA CYS A 3 -0.42 -24.66 33.20
C CYS A 3 0.39 -25.82 32.64
N GLU A 4 0.27 -26.06 31.34
CA GLU A 4 1.00 -27.10 30.61
C GLU A 4 1.96 -26.43 29.63
N PHE A 5 3.21 -26.88 29.62
CA PHE A 5 4.23 -26.41 28.70
C PHE A 5 4.34 -27.38 27.53
N THR A 6 4.11 -26.90 26.31
CA THR A 6 4.13 -27.72 25.08
C THR A 6 5.55 -28.19 24.71
N GLY A 7 6.60 -27.51 25.17
CA GLY A 7 7.99 -27.85 24.88
C GLY A 7 8.48 -27.47 23.48
N ASP A 8 7.68 -26.74 22.70
CA ASP A 8 8.03 -26.23 21.38
C ASP A 8 7.58 -24.76 21.24
N ILE A 9 8.12 -24.06 20.24
CA ILE A 9 7.78 -22.69 19.91
C ILE A 9 6.39 -22.58 19.27
N LEU A 10 5.88 -21.36 19.13
CA LEU A 10 4.58 -21.12 18.50
C LEU A 10 4.65 -21.38 16.99
N ARG A 11 4.04 -22.48 16.56
CA ARG A 11 3.85 -22.83 15.16
C ARG A 11 2.39 -22.64 14.75
N THR A 12 2.16 -22.16 13.54
CA THR A 12 0.82 -22.04 12.97
C THR A 12 0.55 -23.16 11.96
N PRO A 13 -0.64 -23.79 12.01
CA PRO A 13 -1.03 -24.72 10.97
C PRO A 13 -1.30 -23.94 9.68
N VAL A 14 -0.59 -24.27 8.60
CA VAL A 14 -0.80 -23.67 7.27
C VAL A 14 -1.42 -24.68 6.32
N SER A 15 -2.28 -24.20 5.43
CA SER A 15 -2.89 -24.98 4.36
C SER A 15 -3.40 -24.04 3.27
N GLU A 16 -3.47 -24.52 2.03
CA GLU A 16 -4.13 -23.80 0.94
C GLU A 16 -5.63 -23.55 1.22
N ASP A 17 -6.27 -24.42 2.01
CA ASP A 17 -7.68 -24.32 2.45
C ASP A 17 -7.96 -23.12 3.38
N MET A 18 -6.94 -22.32 3.71
CA MET A 18 -7.10 -21.07 4.45
C MET A 18 -7.63 -19.93 3.58
N LEU A 19 -7.53 -20.02 2.25
CA LEU A 19 -8.16 -19.09 1.33
C LEU A 19 -9.70 -19.23 1.42
N GLY A 20 -10.43 -18.12 1.46
CA GLY A 20 -11.88 -18.12 1.70
C GLY A 20 -12.28 -18.16 3.17
N ARG A 21 -11.33 -18.23 4.10
CA ARG A 21 -11.59 -18.40 5.53
C ARG A 21 -11.36 -17.12 6.32
N VAL A 22 -12.05 -17.04 7.46
CA VAL A 22 -11.92 -15.93 8.42
C VAL A 22 -11.45 -16.46 9.76
N PHE A 23 -10.32 -15.95 10.22
CA PHE A 23 -9.68 -16.27 11.49
C PHE A 23 -9.68 -15.06 12.43
N ASN A 24 -9.58 -15.31 13.74
CA ASN A 24 -9.30 -14.27 14.71
C ASN A 24 -7.79 -13.97 14.78
N GLY A 25 -7.40 -13.00 15.62
CA GLY A 25 -5.99 -12.63 15.86
C GLY A 25 -5.09 -13.75 16.41
N SER A 26 -5.68 -14.83 16.92
CA SER A 26 -4.98 -16.03 17.41
C SER A 26 -4.97 -17.19 16.39
N GLY A 27 -5.47 -16.99 15.17
CA GLY A 27 -5.52 -18.02 14.12
C GLY A 27 -6.63 -19.06 14.28
N LYS A 28 -7.63 -18.80 15.13
CA LYS A 28 -8.80 -19.67 15.31
C LYS A 28 -9.92 -19.26 14.33
N PRO A 29 -10.60 -20.20 13.68
CA PRO A 29 -11.66 -19.87 12.73
C PRO A 29 -12.86 -19.21 13.42
N ILE A 30 -13.37 -18.13 12.86
CA ILE A 30 -14.56 -17.39 13.33
C ILE A 30 -15.73 -17.42 12.33
N ASP A 31 -15.54 -18.08 11.20
CA ASP A 31 -16.51 -18.30 10.13
C ASP A 31 -17.47 -19.48 10.39
N LYS A 32 -17.40 -20.10 11.58
CA LYS A 32 -18.12 -21.35 11.94
C LYS A 32 -17.72 -22.56 11.09
N GLY A 33 -16.62 -22.48 10.33
CA GLY A 33 -16.02 -23.61 9.66
C GLY A 33 -15.21 -24.50 10.61
N PRO A 34 -14.76 -25.67 10.15
CA PRO A 34 -13.88 -26.54 10.93
C PRO A 34 -12.51 -25.89 11.16
N THR A 35 -11.75 -26.45 12.11
CA THR A 35 -10.33 -26.13 12.28
C THR A 35 -9.57 -26.44 10.99
N VAL A 36 -8.55 -25.63 10.68
CA VAL A 36 -7.67 -25.84 9.53
C VAL A 36 -7.03 -27.21 9.62
N MET A 37 -7.13 -28.01 8.56
CA MET A 37 -6.35 -29.24 8.42
C MET A 37 -4.97 -28.83 7.95
N ALA A 38 -3.98 -28.92 8.85
CA ALA A 38 -2.63 -28.46 8.56
C ALA A 38 -1.95 -29.37 7.53
N GLU A 39 -1.44 -28.76 6.45
CA GLU A 39 -0.50 -29.43 5.53
C GLU A 39 0.90 -29.41 6.12
N ASP A 40 1.26 -28.31 6.80
CA ASP A 40 2.50 -28.18 7.56
C ASP A 40 2.31 -27.26 8.78
N TYR A 41 3.27 -27.28 9.70
CA TYR A 41 3.35 -26.42 10.88
C TYR A 41 4.58 -25.52 10.80
N LEU A 42 4.35 -24.26 10.44
CA LEU A 42 5.42 -23.27 10.25
C LEU A 42 5.58 -22.37 11.49
N ASP A 43 6.83 -22.00 11.79
CA ASP A 43 7.14 -21.01 12.83
C ASP A 43 6.64 -19.62 12.39
N ILE A 44 5.91 -18.95 13.27
CA ILE A 44 5.33 -17.62 12.99
C ILE A 44 6.39 -16.52 12.86
N MET A 45 7.58 -16.73 13.45
CA MET A 45 8.69 -15.78 13.33
C MET A 45 9.25 -15.71 11.90
N GLY A 46 8.94 -16.71 11.07
CA GLY A 46 9.44 -16.81 9.70
C GLY A 46 10.93 -17.17 9.65
N GLN A 47 11.46 -17.27 8.44
CA GLN A 47 12.89 -17.47 8.20
C GLN A 47 13.47 -16.31 7.40
N PRO A 48 14.65 -15.79 7.77
CA PRO A 48 15.28 -14.71 7.01
C PRO A 48 15.65 -15.19 5.61
N ILE A 49 15.16 -14.49 4.59
CA ILE A 49 15.48 -14.77 3.19
C ILE A 49 16.92 -14.33 2.91
N ASN A 50 17.74 -15.23 2.35
CA ASN A 50 19.11 -14.90 1.93
C ASN A 50 19.09 -13.76 0.88
N PRO A 51 19.76 -12.62 1.14
CA PRO A 51 19.80 -11.49 0.20
C PRO A 51 20.32 -11.84 -1.19
N GLN A 52 21.25 -12.81 -1.30
CA GLN A 52 21.81 -13.22 -2.59
C GLN A 52 20.77 -13.93 -3.47
N CYS A 53 19.81 -14.61 -2.86
CA CYS A 53 18.75 -15.34 -3.56
C CYS A 53 17.50 -14.48 -3.77
N ARG A 54 17.54 -13.17 -3.47
CA ARG A 54 16.41 -12.26 -3.72
C ARG A 54 16.45 -11.76 -5.16
N ILE A 55 15.32 -11.84 -5.84
CA ILE A 55 15.11 -11.22 -7.15
C ILE A 55 14.60 -9.80 -6.96
N TYR A 56 15.13 -8.87 -7.75
CA TYR A 56 14.74 -7.48 -7.72
C TYR A 56 13.34 -7.27 -8.33
N PRO A 57 12.43 -6.51 -7.69
CA PRO A 57 11.09 -6.24 -8.23
C PRO A 57 11.12 -5.38 -9.51
N GLU A 58 10.55 -5.89 -10.60
CA GLU A 58 10.48 -5.19 -11.90
C GLU A 58 9.05 -5.10 -12.48
N GLU A 59 8.14 -5.99 -12.11
CA GLU A 59 6.77 -5.98 -12.66
C GLU A 59 5.89 -4.98 -11.91
N MET A 60 5.15 -4.12 -12.63
CA MET A 60 4.20 -3.18 -12.01
C MET A 60 2.87 -3.85 -11.66
N ILE A 61 2.40 -3.61 -10.43
CA ILE A 61 1.02 -3.86 -10.02
C ILE A 61 0.19 -2.61 -10.37
N GLN A 62 -0.86 -2.82 -11.15
CA GLN A 62 -1.90 -1.81 -11.38
C GLN A 62 -2.89 -1.89 -10.22
N THR A 63 -3.05 -0.77 -9.50
CA THR A 63 -4.02 -0.65 -8.41
C THR A 63 -5.36 -0.08 -8.87
N GLY A 64 -5.42 0.48 -10.07
CA GLY A 64 -6.59 1.16 -10.61
C GLY A 64 -6.68 2.62 -10.16
N ILE A 65 -5.86 3.07 -9.20
CA ILE A 65 -5.87 4.42 -8.64
C ILE A 65 -4.83 5.28 -9.34
N SER A 66 -5.28 6.34 -10.02
CA SER A 66 -4.39 7.20 -10.84
C SER A 66 -3.22 7.83 -10.05
N ALA A 67 -3.47 8.27 -8.82
CA ALA A 67 -2.45 8.89 -7.97
C ALA A 67 -1.37 7.89 -7.51
N ILE A 68 -1.70 6.60 -7.44
CA ILE A 68 -0.74 5.54 -7.11
C ILE A 68 -0.08 5.08 -8.42
N ASP A 69 -0.86 4.63 -9.39
CA ASP A 69 -0.34 4.00 -10.60
C ASP A 69 0.50 4.95 -11.47
N GLY A 70 0.11 6.22 -11.59
CA GLY A 70 0.79 7.19 -12.44
C GLY A 70 1.93 7.96 -11.77
N MET A 71 1.89 8.17 -10.45
CA MET A 71 2.86 9.01 -9.73
C MET A 71 3.75 8.21 -8.77
N ASN A 72 3.22 7.13 -8.19
CA ASN A 72 3.88 6.34 -7.14
C ASN A 72 3.71 4.84 -7.40
N SER A 73 4.02 4.41 -8.63
CA SER A 73 3.73 3.05 -9.10
C SER A 73 4.32 1.99 -8.17
N ILE A 74 3.56 0.92 -7.93
CA ILE A 74 3.94 -0.16 -7.02
C ILE A 74 4.52 -1.32 -7.82
N ALA A 75 5.71 -1.78 -7.45
CA ALA A 75 6.33 -2.98 -8.00
C ALA A 75 5.86 -4.23 -7.25
N ARG A 76 5.81 -5.36 -7.95
CA ARG A 76 5.45 -6.66 -7.41
C ARG A 76 6.56 -7.21 -6.50
N GLY A 77 6.24 -7.39 -5.22
CA GLY A 77 7.23 -7.71 -4.18
C GLY A 77 7.68 -6.50 -3.37
N GLN A 78 7.17 -5.30 -3.67
CA GLN A 78 7.50 -4.07 -2.93
C GLN A 78 6.80 -4.04 -1.58
N LYS A 79 7.43 -3.33 -0.63
CA LYS A 79 6.82 -2.93 0.65
C LYS A 79 6.53 -1.43 0.67
N ILE A 80 5.26 -1.06 0.54
CA ILE A 80 4.82 0.34 0.47
C ILE A 80 3.65 0.61 1.43
N PRO A 81 3.83 1.43 2.47
CA PRO A 81 2.80 1.71 3.45
C PRO A 81 1.87 2.84 3.01
N ILE A 82 0.67 2.86 3.59
CA ILE A 82 -0.29 3.96 3.52
C ILE A 82 -0.25 4.70 4.86
N PHE A 83 0.26 5.92 4.83
CA PHE A 83 0.26 6.84 5.97
C PHE A 83 -1.06 7.60 5.95
N SER A 84 -1.89 7.33 6.93
CA SER A 84 -3.18 7.98 7.10
C SER A 84 -3.29 8.62 8.48
N ALA A 85 -4.48 9.10 8.82
CA ALA A 85 -4.80 9.64 10.12
C ALA A 85 -6.23 9.30 10.51
N ALA A 86 -6.54 9.51 11.79
CA ALA A 86 -7.88 9.26 12.32
C ALA A 86 -8.95 10.06 11.56
N GLY A 87 -10.00 9.37 11.11
CA GLY A 87 -11.12 9.93 10.36
C GLY A 87 -10.88 10.10 8.85
N LEU A 88 -9.73 9.67 8.31
CA LEU A 88 -9.50 9.64 6.87
C LEU A 88 -9.88 8.29 6.26
N PRO A 89 -10.26 8.25 4.96
CA PRO A 89 -10.82 7.05 4.33
C PRO A 89 -9.73 6.07 3.85
N HIS A 90 -8.80 5.67 4.72
CA HIS A 90 -7.74 4.72 4.36
C HIS A 90 -8.26 3.30 4.16
N ASN A 91 -9.32 2.91 4.87
CA ASN A 91 -9.92 1.59 4.73
C ASN A 91 -10.58 1.43 3.36
N GLU A 92 -11.24 2.48 2.88
CA GLU A 92 -11.88 2.54 1.57
C GLU A 92 -10.84 2.49 0.45
N ILE A 93 -9.71 3.18 0.61
CA ILE A 93 -8.59 3.11 -0.35
C ILE A 93 -8.00 1.68 -0.36
N ALA A 94 -7.82 1.07 0.81
CA ALA A 94 -7.29 -0.29 0.91
C ALA A 94 -8.22 -1.33 0.28
N ALA A 95 -9.52 -1.22 0.55
CA ALA A 95 -10.55 -2.04 -0.09
C ALA A 95 -10.54 -1.86 -1.61
N GLN A 96 -10.45 -0.61 -2.09
CA GLN A 96 -10.33 -0.33 -3.52
C GLN A 96 -9.09 -1.00 -4.14
N ILE A 97 -7.92 -0.89 -3.49
CA ILE A 97 -6.69 -1.54 -3.96
C ILE A 97 -6.88 -3.06 -4.00
N CYS A 98 -7.46 -3.69 -2.96
CA CYS A 98 -7.72 -5.13 -2.97
C CYS A 98 -8.60 -5.57 -4.15
N ARG A 99 -9.66 -4.82 -4.44
CA ARG A 99 -10.61 -5.15 -5.52
C ARG A 99 -10.01 -5.00 -6.92
N GLN A 100 -9.12 -4.02 -7.07
CA GLN A 100 -8.64 -3.57 -8.38
C GLN A 100 -7.20 -4.00 -8.68
N ALA A 101 -6.48 -4.53 -7.68
CA ALA A 101 -5.11 -4.99 -7.84
C ALA A 101 -5.01 -6.06 -8.92
N GLY A 102 -4.18 -5.79 -9.93
CA GLY A 102 -3.88 -6.71 -11.01
C GLY A 102 -2.53 -6.38 -11.66
N LEU A 103 -2.09 -7.22 -12.59
CA LEU A 103 -0.89 -6.96 -13.37
C LEU A 103 -1.20 -6.06 -14.57
N VAL A 104 -0.32 -5.08 -14.85
CA VAL A 104 -0.46 -4.16 -16.01
C VAL A 104 -0.45 -4.92 -17.35
N ARG A 105 0.40 -5.94 -17.47
CA ARG A 105 0.52 -6.79 -18.66
C ARG A 105 0.58 -8.25 -18.27
N LYS A 106 -0.32 -9.05 -18.85
CA LYS A 106 -0.20 -10.51 -18.93
C LYS A 106 0.86 -10.83 -20.00
N SER A 107 2.13 -10.80 -19.63
CA SER A 107 3.20 -11.06 -20.62
C SER A 107 3.11 -12.49 -21.13
N LYS A 108 3.30 -12.70 -22.44
CA LYS A 108 3.27 -14.02 -23.10
C LYS A 108 4.38 -14.97 -22.64
N ASP A 109 5.42 -14.45 -22.00
CA ASP A 109 6.61 -15.20 -21.56
C ASP A 109 6.57 -15.61 -20.09
N VAL A 110 5.54 -15.19 -19.35
CA VAL A 110 5.31 -15.63 -17.96
C VAL A 110 4.32 -16.79 -18.04
N MET A 111 4.72 -17.98 -17.60
CA MET A 111 3.84 -19.15 -17.51
C MET A 111 2.75 -19.01 -16.41
N ASP A 112 2.29 -17.80 -16.10
CA ASP A 112 1.19 -17.54 -15.17
C ASP A 112 -0.10 -17.37 -15.99
N TYR A 113 -0.66 -18.51 -16.40
CA TYR A 113 -1.82 -18.58 -17.30
C TYR A 113 -3.18 -18.23 -16.68
N SER A 114 -3.25 -17.73 -15.44
CA SER A 114 -4.54 -17.42 -14.81
C SER A 114 -4.51 -16.14 -13.95
N ASP A 115 -5.61 -15.37 -14.02
CA ASP A 115 -5.93 -14.36 -13.00
C ASP A 115 -6.15 -15.01 -11.61
N ASP A 116 -6.23 -16.34 -11.56
CA ASP A 116 -6.51 -17.16 -10.37
C ASP A 116 -5.29 -17.34 -9.45
N ASN A 117 -4.09 -16.90 -9.86
CA ASN A 117 -2.88 -16.99 -9.04
C ASN A 117 -2.69 -15.81 -8.06
N PHE A 118 -3.62 -14.84 -8.01
CA PHE A 118 -3.55 -13.73 -7.06
C PHE A 118 -4.33 -14.03 -5.77
N ALA A 119 -3.65 -13.99 -4.64
CA ALA A 119 -4.22 -14.22 -3.31
C ALA A 119 -4.07 -12.98 -2.44
N ILE A 120 -5.06 -12.72 -1.59
CA ILE A 120 -5.05 -11.58 -0.67
C ILE A 120 -5.00 -12.11 0.75
N VAL A 121 -4.01 -11.68 1.53
CA VAL A 121 -3.97 -11.95 2.96
C VAL A 121 -4.18 -10.63 3.69
N PHE A 122 -5.27 -10.54 4.43
CA PHE A 122 -5.65 -9.33 5.11
C PHE A 122 -5.58 -9.54 6.62
N ALA A 123 -4.82 -8.70 7.31
CA ALA A 123 -4.68 -8.73 8.76
C ALA A 123 -5.18 -7.42 9.37
N ALA A 124 -6.25 -7.50 10.14
CA ALA A 124 -6.80 -6.43 10.95
C ALA A 124 -6.37 -6.57 12.42
N MET A 125 -5.88 -5.49 13.02
CA MET A 125 -5.35 -5.41 14.38
C MET A 125 -5.97 -4.20 15.08
N GLY A 126 -6.72 -4.44 16.16
CA GLY A 126 -7.36 -3.38 16.93
C GLY A 126 -8.43 -2.60 16.18
N VAL A 127 -9.03 -3.17 15.12
CA VAL A 127 -10.03 -2.46 14.32
C VAL A 127 -11.40 -2.44 15.00
N ASN A 128 -12.19 -1.41 14.69
CA ASN A 128 -13.57 -1.34 15.14
C ASN A 128 -14.43 -2.39 14.44
N MET A 129 -15.54 -2.78 15.09
CA MET A 129 -16.50 -3.72 14.52
C MET A 129 -17.08 -3.23 13.17
N GLU A 130 -17.28 -1.93 13.02
CA GLU A 130 -17.75 -1.33 11.77
C GLU A 130 -16.74 -1.51 10.62
N THR A 131 -15.45 -1.26 10.90
CA THR A 131 -14.36 -1.48 9.94
C THR A 131 -14.24 -2.94 9.56
N ALA A 132 -14.30 -3.87 10.53
CA ALA A 132 -14.26 -5.30 10.26
C ALA A 132 -15.46 -5.76 9.41
N ARG A 133 -16.65 -5.24 9.69
CA ARG A 133 -17.85 -5.50 8.86
C ARG A 133 -17.70 -4.95 7.46
N PHE A 134 -17.18 -3.73 7.32
CA PHE A 134 -16.95 -3.08 6.02
C PHE A 134 -16.05 -3.93 5.13
N PHE A 135 -14.88 -4.37 5.63
CA PHE A 135 -13.99 -5.23 4.86
C PHE A 135 -14.64 -6.58 4.53
N LYS A 136 -15.34 -7.19 5.48
CA LYS A 136 -16.01 -8.47 5.25
C LYS A 136 -17.10 -8.36 4.17
N SER A 137 -18.00 -7.37 4.27
CA SER A 137 -19.05 -7.16 3.27
C SER A 137 -18.45 -6.82 1.91
N ASP A 138 -17.37 -6.02 1.88
CA ASP A 138 -16.72 -5.67 0.63
C ASP A 138 -16.12 -6.90 -0.05
N PHE A 139 -15.41 -7.77 0.67
CA PHE A 139 -14.86 -8.99 0.08
C PHE A 139 -15.94 -10.01 -0.33
N GLU A 140 -17.05 -10.08 0.39
CA GLU A 140 -18.21 -10.92 0.04
C GLU A 140 -18.94 -10.41 -1.21
N GLU A 141 -19.17 -9.10 -1.33
CA GLU A 141 -19.91 -8.50 -2.46
C GLU A 141 -19.12 -8.55 -3.78
N ASN A 142 -17.80 -8.41 -3.72
CA ASN A 142 -16.96 -8.39 -4.92
C ASN A 142 -16.54 -9.78 -5.42
N GLY A 143 -16.99 -10.86 -4.74
CA GLY A 143 -16.66 -12.23 -5.12
C GLY A 143 -15.18 -12.60 -4.96
N SER A 144 -14.38 -11.74 -4.32
CA SER A 144 -12.95 -11.99 -4.06
C SER A 144 -12.73 -12.88 -2.84
N MET A 145 -13.77 -13.17 -2.06
CA MET A 145 -13.66 -13.93 -0.81
C MET A 145 -12.93 -15.26 -1.00
N ASP A 146 -13.17 -16.00 -2.08
CA ASP A 146 -12.55 -17.31 -2.34
C ASP A 146 -11.01 -17.26 -2.35
N ASN A 147 -10.42 -16.11 -2.71
CA ASN A 147 -8.98 -15.90 -2.77
C ASN A 147 -8.45 -15.03 -1.62
N VAL A 148 -9.28 -14.72 -0.61
CA VAL A 148 -8.92 -13.87 0.52
C VAL A 148 -8.84 -14.70 1.80
N CYS A 149 -7.74 -14.56 2.54
CA CYS A 149 -7.59 -15.06 3.90
C CYS A 149 -7.63 -13.88 4.88
N LEU A 150 -8.63 -13.86 5.77
CA LEU A 150 -8.84 -12.77 6.73
C LEU A 150 -8.37 -13.16 8.13
N PHE A 151 -7.50 -12.37 8.73
CA PHE A 151 -7.17 -12.40 10.16
C PHE A 151 -7.74 -11.14 10.81
N LEU A 152 -8.73 -11.30 11.69
CA LEU A 152 -9.41 -10.18 12.33
C LEU A 152 -9.14 -10.20 13.85
N ASN A 153 -8.42 -9.19 14.33
CA ASN A 153 -8.36 -8.84 15.74
C ASN A 153 -9.11 -7.52 15.96
N LEU A 154 -10.19 -7.60 16.70
CA LEU A 154 -11.08 -6.46 16.98
C LEU A 154 -10.56 -5.65 18.17
N ALA A 155 -11.05 -4.42 18.33
CA ALA A 155 -10.68 -3.56 19.46
C ALA A 155 -11.05 -4.15 20.84
N ASN A 156 -12.06 -5.02 20.91
CA ASN A 156 -12.47 -5.73 22.13
C ASN A 156 -11.65 -7.01 22.41
N ASP A 157 -10.88 -7.49 21.44
CA ASP A 157 -10.01 -8.65 21.61
C ASP A 157 -8.72 -8.25 22.37
N PRO A 158 -8.05 -9.20 23.05
CA PRO A 158 -6.85 -8.90 23.83
C PRO A 158 -5.74 -8.24 23.00
N THR A 159 -5.10 -7.22 23.56
CA THR A 159 -4.03 -6.46 22.87
C THR A 159 -2.82 -7.33 22.52
N ILE A 160 -2.54 -8.37 23.30
CA ILE A 160 -1.45 -9.31 23.07
C ILE A 160 -1.62 -10.10 21.76
N GLU A 161 -2.85 -10.39 21.33
CA GLU A 161 -3.09 -11.07 20.05
C GLU A 161 -2.59 -10.25 18.85
N ARG A 162 -2.57 -8.92 18.97
CA ARG A 162 -2.08 -8.01 17.92
C ARG A 162 -0.61 -8.26 17.62
N ILE A 163 0.18 -8.73 18.58
CA ILE A 163 1.61 -9.02 18.40
C ILE A 163 1.80 -10.21 17.46
N ILE A 164 0.97 -11.24 17.57
CA ILE A 164 1.08 -12.46 16.75
C ILE A 164 0.27 -12.38 15.44
N THR A 165 -0.78 -11.56 15.38
CA THR A 165 -1.67 -11.42 14.20
C THR A 165 -0.91 -11.16 12.87
N PRO A 166 0.00 -10.17 12.76
CA PRO A 166 0.71 -9.93 11.50
C PRO A 166 1.70 -11.05 11.18
N ARG A 167 2.24 -11.72 12.21
CA ARG A 167 3.15 -12.87 12.04
C ARG A 167 2.41 -14.09 11.50
N LEU A 168 1.18 -14.35 11.97
CA LEU A 168 0.30 -15.40 11.43
C LEU A 168 -0.07 -15.13 9.97
N ALA A 169 -0.45 -13.88 9.68
CA ALA A 169 -0.78 -13.45 8.32
C ALA A 169 0.42 -13.60 7.36
N LEU A 170 1.59 -13.12 7.75
CA LEU A 170 2.80 -13.22 6.92
C LEU A 170 3.27 -14.66 6.75
N THR A 171 3.11 -15.52 7.75
CA THR A 171 3.47 -16.95 7.62
C THR A 171 2.54 -17.67 6.65
N SER A 172 1.25 -17.34 6.68
CA SER A 172 0.27 -17.83 5.70
C SER A 172 0.60 -17.30 4.29
N ALA A 173 0.98 -16.02 4.18
CA ALA A 173 1.39 -15.41 2.91
C ALA A 173 2.68 -16.04 2.34
N GLU A 174 3.66 -16.36 3.18
CA GLU A 174 4.90 -17.04 2.78
C GLU A 174 4.65 -18.47 2.32
N TYR A 175 3.74 -19.19 2.99
CA TYR A 175 3.30 -20.50 2.53
C TYR A 175 2.69 -20.43 1.13
N LEU A 176 1.70 -19.55 0.95
CA LEU A 176 1.01 -19.38 -0.33
C LEU A 176 1.96 -18.89 -1.44
N ALA A 177 2.86 -17.95 -1.14
CA ALA A 177 3.76 -17.39 -2.13
C ALA A 177 4.89 -18.36 -2.50
N TYR A 178 5.55 -18.95 -1.51
CA TYR A 178 6.80 -19.66 -1.77
C TYR A 178 6.66 -21.18 -1.80
N GLN A 179 5.54 -21.76 -1.35
CA GLN A 179 5.27 -23.19 -1.49
C GLN A 179 4.20 -23.45 -2.56
N CYS A 180 3.14 -22.63 -2.60
CA CYS A 180 2.06 -22.76 -3.60
C CYS A 180 2.27 -21.87 -4.84
N GLU A 181 3.37 -21.12 -4.93
CA GLU A 181 3.74 -20.23 -6.05
C GLU A 181 2.73 -19.11 -6.37
N LYS A 182 1.84 -18.76 -5.44
CA LYS A 182 0.84 -17.68 -5.63
C LYS A 182 1.46 -16.29 -5.52
N HIS A 183 0.78 -15.31 -6.10
CA HIS A 183 1.13 -13.90 -5.97
C HIS A 183 0.29 -13.32 -4.85
N VAL A 184 0.91 -13.05 -3.71
CA VAL A 184 0.20 -12.66 -2.50
C VAL A 184 0.33 -11.16 -2.26
N LEU A 185 -0.83 -10.49 -2.11
CA LEU A 185 -0.93 -9.14 -1.58
C LEU A 185 -1.29 -9.20 -0.10
N VAL A 186 -0.40 -8.72 0.74
CA VAL A 186 -0.61 -8.65 2.19
C VAL A 186 -0.98 -7.23 2.58
N ILE A 187 -2.13 -7.06 3.21
CA ILE A 187 -2.54 -5.79 3.82
C ILE A 187 -2.56 -5.95 5.33
N LEU A 188 -1.82 -5.07 6.01
CA LEU A 188 -1.72 -5.06 7.47
C LEU A 188 -2.32 -3.76 7.99
N THR A 189 -3.39 -3.82 8.77
CA THR A 189 -4.04 -2.63 9.35
C THR A 189 -4.45 -2.91 10.79
N ASP A 190 -4.30 -2.07 11.79
CA ASP A 190 -3.53 -0.83 11.84
C ASP A 190 -2.19 -1.09 12.53
N MET A 191 -1.09 -0.75 11.88
CA MET A 191 0.26 -0.87 12.46
C MET A 191 0.48 0.07 13.66
N SER A 192 -0.32 1.11 13.82
CA SER A 192 -0.31 1.94 15.03
C SER A 192 -0.84 1.18 16.24
N SER A 193 -1.93 0.41 16.08
CA SER A 193 -2.45 -0.47 17.13
C SER A 193 -1.49 -1.60 17.49
N TYR A 194 -0.71 -2.09 16.53
CA TYR A 194 0.40 -3.01 16.78
C TYR A 194 1.48 -2.37 17.65
N ALA A 195 1.94 -1.17 17.30
CA ALA A 195 2.98 -0.46 18.05
C ALA A 195 2.53 -0.09 19.47
N GLU A 196 1.24 0.21 19.66
CA GLU A 196 0.67 0.44 20.99
C GLU A 196 0.64 -0.84 21.84
N ALA A 197 0.30 -1.99 21.27
CA ALA A 197 0.36 -3.27 21.98
C ALA A 197 1.81 -3.61 22.37
N LEU A 198 2.78 -3.33 21.48
CA LEU A 198 4.19 -3.52 21.77
C LEU A 198 4.66 -2.60 22.93
N ARG A 199 4.18 -1.35 22.95
CA ARG A 199 4.43 -0.41 24.05
C ARG A 199 3.82 -0.89 25.37
N GLU A 200 2.60 -1.42 25.35
CA GLU A 200 1.93 -1.95 26.56
C GLU A 200 2.73 -3.09 27.17
N VAL A 201 3.20 -4.04 26.35
CA VAL A 201 4.03 -5.16 26.81
C VAL A 201 5.37 -4.68 27.37
N SER A 202 6.03 -3.73 26.69
CA SER A 202 7.30 -3.17 27.16
C SER A 202 7.15 -2.44 28.50
N ALA A 203 6.07 -1.66 28.67
CA ALA A 203 5.76 -0.97 29.91
C ALA A 203 5.43 -1.94 31.05
N ALA A 204 4.67 -3.01 30.78
CA ALA A 204 4.37 -4.05 31.76
C ALA A 204 5.61 -4.82 32.23
N ARG A 205 6.68 -4.84 31.43
CA ARG A 205 7.98 -5.44 31.76
C ARG A 205 8.96 -4.46 32.43
N GLU A 206 8.56 -3.21 32.66
CA GLU A 206 9.41 -2.15 33.22
C GLU A 206 10.72 -1.93 32.43
N GLU A 207 10.67 -2.12 31.10
CA GLU A 207 11.81 -1.85 30.23
C GLU A 207 12.07 -0.33 30.10
N VAL A 208 13.33 0.05 29.82
CA VAL A 208 13.67 1.47 29.59
C VAL A 208 12.97 1.96 28.31
N PRO A 209 12.08 2.95 28.39
CA PRO A 209 11.35 3.42 27.22
C PRO A 209 12.25 4.24 26.29
N GLY A 210 12.01 4.11 24.99
CA GLY A 210 12.59 4.94 23.94
C GLY A 210 11.78 6.22 23.68
N ARG A 211 11.84 6.72 22.44
CA ARG A 211 11.17 7.96 22.03
C ARG A 211 9.65 7.85 22.19
N ARG A 212 9.03 8.82 22.86
CA ARG A 212 7.58 8.88 23.17
C ARG A 212 7.02 7.61 23.86
N GLY A 213 7.84 6.91 24.63
CA GLY A 213 7.41 5.75 25.43
C GLY A 213 7.40 4.41 24.69
N PHE A 214 7.72 4.37 23.39
CA PHE A 214 7.83 3.12 22.64
C PHE A 214 9.12 2.35 22.98
N PRO A 215 9.15 1.01 22.83
CA PRO A 215 10.34 0.21 23.11
C PRO A 215 11.51 0.59 22.20
N GLY A 216 12.74 0.51 22.71
CA GLY A 216 13.96 0.79 21.94
C GLY A 216 14.19 -0.16 20.75
N TYR A 217 13.60 -1.36 20.79
CA TYR A 217 13.69 -2.37 19.72
C TYR A 217 12.56 -2.29 18.68
N MET A 218 11.70 -1.25 18.73
CA MET A 218 10.58 -1.12 17.80
C MET A 218 11.02 -1.11 16.32
N TYR A 219 12.18 -0.54 16.01
CA TYR A 219 12.72 -0.57 14.65
C TYR A 219 12.97 -2.01 14.18
N THR A 220 13.68 -2.81 14.98
CA THR A 220 13.98 -4.20 14.66
C THR A 220 12.71 -5.05 14.56
N ASP A 221 11.76 -4.82 15.47
CA ASP A 221 10.51 -5.58 15.50
C ASP A 221 9.63 -5.28 14.26
N LEU A 222 9.47 -4.01 13.87
CA LEU A 222 8.81 -3.64 12.62
C LEU A 222 9.56 -4.19 11.39
N ALA A 223 10.89 -4.19 11.41
CA ALA A 223 11.69 -4.74 10.32
C ALA A 223 11.46 -6.26 10.14
N THR A 224 11.26 -7.01 11.22
CA THR A 224 10.97 -8.46 11.13
C THR A 224 9.64 -8.75 10.43
N ILE A 225 8.71 -7.80 10.42
CA ILE A 225 7.42 -7.89 9.72
C ILE A 225 7.59 -7.44 8.27
N TYR A 226 8.11 -6.23 8.06
CA TYR A 226 8.16 -5.62 6.73
C TYR A 226 9.17 -6.27 5.77
N GLU A 227 10.28 -6.81 6.26
CA GLU A 227 11.31 -7.44 5.41
C GLU A 227 10.96 -8.85 4.92
N ARG A 228 9.76 -9.35 5.24
CA ARG A 228 9.23 -10.62 4.71
C ARG A 228 8.64 -10.49 3.30
N ALA A 229 8.55 -9.27 2.77
CA ALA A 229 8.16 -9.00 1.39
C ALA A 229 9.27 -9.34 0.38
N GLY A 230 8.88 -9.60 -0.87
CA GLY A 230 9.81 -9.75 -1.99
C GLY A 230 9.56 -10.95 -2.89
N ARG A 231 10.57 -11.26 -3.70
CA ARG A 231 10.65 -12.40 -4.62
C ARG A 231 11.94 -13.16 -4.36
N VAL A 232 11.90 -14.48 -4.57
CA VAL A 232 13.06 -15.36 -4.38
C VAL A 232 13.39 -16.09 -5.67
N GLU A 233 14.69 -16.31 -5.89
CA GLU A 233 15.19 -17.02 -7.06
C GLU A 233 14.73 -18.48 -7.04
N GLY A 234 14.27 -18.96 -8.20
CA GLY A 234 13.77 -20.33 -8.37
C GLY A 234 12.33 -20.56 -7.89
N ARG A 235 11.59 -19.53 -7.47
CA ARG A 235 10.15 -19.61 -7.17
C ARG A 235 9.38 -18.52 -7.91
N ASN A 236 8.19 -18.84 -8.41
CA ASN A 236 7.39 -17.92 -9.23
C ASN A 236 6.53 -16.95 -8.39
N GLY A 237 6.20 -17.32 -7.14
CA GLY A 237 5.38 -16.50 -6.26
C GLY A 237 6.09 -15.28 -5.71
N SER A 238 5.29 -14.37 -5.13
CA SER A 238 5.77 -13.08 -4.63
C SER A 238 4.91 -12.59 -3.48
N ILE A 239 5.50 -11.80 -2.57
CA ILE A 239 4.76 -11.16 -1.48
C ILE A 239 4.91 -9.64 -1.60
N THR A 240 3.81 -8.96 -1.91
CA THR A 240 3.73 -7.49 -1.88
C THR A 240 3.07 -7.08 -0.56
N GLN A 241 3.64 -6.12 0.15
CA GLN A 241 3.08 -5.64 1.42
C GLN A 241 2.57 -4.21 1.31
N ILE A 242 1.34 -3.99 1.78
CA ILE A 242 0.74 -2.67 1.98
C ILE A 242 0.34 -2.50 3.46
N PRO A 243 1.29 -2.11 4.33
CA PRO A 243 0.97 -1.76 5.71
C PRO A 243 0.22 -0.44 5.80
N ILE A 244 -0.85 -0.38 6.58
CA ILE A 244 -1.62 0.84 6.83
C ILE A 244 -1.33 1.27 8.25
N LEU A 245 -1.01 2.55 8.41
CA LEU A 245 -0.82 3.16 9.72
C LEU A 245 -1.57 4.47 9.86
N THR A 246 -2.09 4.72 11.06
CA THR A 246 -2.67 6.00 11.42
C THR A 246 -1.67 6.84 12.22
N MET A 247 -1.27 7.99 11.68
CA MET A 247 -0.37 8.93 12.32
C MET A 247 -1.10 9.67 13.44
N PRO A 248 -0.61 9.63 14.70
CA PRO A 248 -1.18 10.42 15.78
C PRO A 248 -1.03 11.91 15.48
N ASN A 249 -2.11 12.68 15.60
CA ASN A 249 -2.15 14.13 15.35
C ASN A 249 -1.65 14.57 13.96
N ASP A 250 -1.78 13.71 12.94
CA ASP A 250 -1.28 13.96 11.59
C ASP A 250 0.25 14.24 11.56
N ASP A 251 1.00 13.78 12.58
CA ASP A 251 2.44 14.05 12.74
C ASP A 251 3.30 12.97 12.08
N ILE A 252 3.86 13.28 10.90
CA ILE A 252 4.77 12.39 10.17
C ILE A 252 6.09 12.12 10.93
N THR A 253 6.46 12.96 11.90
CA THR A 253 7.69 12.78 12.72
C THR A 253 7.47 11.86 13.91
N HIS A 254 6.24 11.36 14.11
CA HIS A 254 5.94 10.38 15.14
C HIS A 254 6.81 9.11 14.97
N PRO A 255 7.27 8.44 16.05
CA PRO A 255 8.11 7.23 15.95
C PRO A 255 7.59 6.15 14.99
N ILE A 256 6.28 5.95 14.90
CA ILE A 256 5.67 4.91 14.06
C ILE A 256 5.89 5.19 12.55
N PRO A 257 5.42 6.32 11.97
CA PRO A 257 5.68 6.65 10.57
C PRO A 257 7.18 6.85 10.28
N ASP A 258 7.93 7.45 11.20
CA ASP A 258 9.38 7.69 11.03
C ASP A 258 10.15 6.36 10.89
N LEU A 259 9.96 5.41 11.82
CA LEU A 259 10.60 4.09 11.73
C LEU A 259 10.08 3.28 10.53
N THR A 260 8.79 3.37 10.22
CA THR A 260 8.23 2.69 9.05
C THR A 260 8.89 3.20 7.76
N GLY A 261 9.01 4.52 7.58
CA GLY A 261 9.65 5.13 6.40
C GLY A 261 11.15 4.82 6.26
N TYR A 262 11.85 4.50 7.35
CA TYR A 262 13.23 4.00 7.28
C TYR A 262 13.32 2.57 6.75
N ILE A 263 12.29 1.74 6.96
CA ILE A 263 12.28 0.32 6.59
C ILE A 263 11.66 0.13 5.20
N THR A 264 10.55 0.82 4.92
CA THR A 264 9.80 0.64 3.68
C THR A 264 10.40 1.40 2.49
N GLU A 265 9.99 1.02 1.28
CA GLU A 265 10.56 1.53 0.03
C GLU A 265 9.77 2.72 -0.54
N GLY A 266 9.30 3.59 0.35
CA GLY A 266 8.38 4.67 0.04
C GLY A 266 7.21 4.73 1.02
N GLN A 267 6.23 5.56 0.67
CA GLN A 267 4.98 5.75 1.42
C GLN A 267 3.93 6.42 0.53
N ILE A 268 2.67 6.10 0.76
CA ILE A 268 1.51 6.80 0.19
C ILE A 268 0.90 7.64 1.31
N TYR A 269 0.82 8.95 1.11
CA TYR A 269 0.36 9.89 2.13
C TYR A 269 -1.08 10.31 1.87
N VAL A 270 -1.98 9.95 2.79
CA VAL A 270 -3.39 10.34 2.76
C VAL A 270 -3.54 11.65 3.55
N ASP A 271 -4.02 12.70 2.88
CA ASP A 271 -4.02 14.07 3.38
C ASP A 271 -5.42 14.55 3.77
N ARG A 272 -5.53 15.11 4.98
CA ARG A 272 -6.76 15.67 5.52
C ARG A 272 -7.23 16.89 4.73
N GLN A 273 -6.34 17.70 4.17
CA GLN A 273 -6.74 18.90 3.42
C GLN A 273 -7.50 18.56 2.15
N LEU A 274 -7.07 17.51 1.43
CA LEU A 274 -7.76 17.00 0.26
C LEU A 274 -9.11 16.37 0.64
N HIS A 275 -9.14 15.61 1.74
CA HIS A 275 -10.36 14.99 2.22
C HIS A 275 -11.44 16.03 2.60
N ASN A 276 -11.07 17.10 3.31
CA ASN A 276 -11.98 18.18 3.69
C ASN A 276 -12.58 18.91 2.47
N ARG A 277 -11.90 18.85 1.32
CA ARG A 277 -12.36 19.40 0.04
C ARG A 277 -13.17 18.40 -0.79
N GLN A 278 -13.56 17.28 -0.20
CA GLN A 278 -14.34 16.21 -0.84
C GLN A 278 -13.64 15.57 -2.05
N ILE A 279 -12.29 15.52 -2.02
CA ILE A 279 -11.50 14.81 -3.02
C ILE A 279 -11.27 13.38 -2.54
N TYR A 280 -11.57 12.40 -3.39
CA TYR A 280 -11.32 10.98 -3.14
C TYR A 280 -10.59 10.35 -4.33
N PRO A 281 -9.57 9.50 -4.12
CA PRO A 281 -8.89 9.27 -2.84
C PRO A 281 -8.04 10.49 -2.45
N PRO A 282 -8.03 10.92 -1.17
CA PRO A 282 -7.30 12.11 -0.75
C PRO A 282 -5.79 11.86 -0.61
N ILE A 283 -5.12 11.49 -1.71
CA ILE A 283 -3.68 11.18 -1.74
C ILE A 283 -2.90 12.44 -2.09
N ASN A 284 -1.98 12.84 -1.22
CA ASN A 284 -1.06 13.94 -1.51
C ASN A 284 0.23 13.39 -2.14
N VAL A 285 0.41 13.71 -3.42
CA VAL A 285 1.53 13.20 -4.22
C VAL A 285 2.89 13.80 -3.85
N LEU A 286 2.95 14.92 -3.12
CA LEU A 286 4.23 15.56 -2.76
C LEU A 286 5.02 14.77 -1.69
N PRO A 287 4.46 14.44 -0.52
CA PRO A 287 5.15 13.60 0.46
C PRO A 287 5.07 12.10 0.14
N SER A 288 4.29 11.70 -0.88
CA SER A 288 4.25 10.32 -1.33
C SER A 288 5.45 9.98 -2.20
N LEU A 289 5.94 8.75 -2.10
CA LEU A 289 7.08 8.28 -2.88
C LEU A 289 6.99 6.77 -3.08
N SER A 290 7.38 6.28 -4.25
CA SER A 290 7.74 4.88 -4.48
C SER A 290 9.17 4.80 -5.01
N ARG A 291 10.09 4.15 -4.25
CA ARG A 291 11.51 4.05 -4.63
C ARG A 291 11.74 3.08 -5.80
N LEU A 292 10.89 2.05 -5.92
CA LEU A 292 10.98 1.04 -6.99
C LEU A 292 10.22 1.43 -8.27
N MET A 293 9.57 2.60 -8.28
CA MET A 293 8.83 3.08 -9.44
C MET A 293 9.66 3.04 -10.74
N LYS A 294 10.92 3.48 -10.69
CA LYS A 294 11.79 3.57 -11.87
C LYS A 294 12.02 2.23 -12.58
N SER A 295 11.97 1.14 -11.82
CA SER A 295 12.21 -0.22 -12.32
C SER A 295 10.94 -0.86 -12.86
N ALA A 296 9.78 -0.39 -12.40
CA ALA A 296 8.47 -0.90 -12.78
C ALA A 296 7.85 -0.20 -14.00
N ILE A 297 8.40 0.95 -14.39
CA ILE A 297 7.88 1.78 -15.49
C ILE A 297 8.82 1.78 -16.70
N GLY A 298 8.30 2.22 -17.84
CA GLY A 298 9.09 2.40 -19.07
C GLY A 298 8.69 1.45 -20.19
N GLU A 299 9.53 1.41 -21.23
CA GLU A 299 9.31 0.57 -22.40
C GLU A 299 9.39 -0.92 -22.05
N GLY A 300 8.44 -1.72 -22.57
CA GLY A 300 8.29 -3.13 -22.21
C GLY A 300 7.34 -3.40 -21.04
N MET A 301 7.35 -2.54 -20.00
CA MET A 301 6.51 -2.71 -18.81
C MET A 301 5.17 -1.96 -18.93
N THR A 302 5.21 -0.62 -18.97
CA THR A 302 4.02 0.25 -19.06
C THR A 302 4.00 0.97 -20.41
N ARG A 303 4.51 2.21 -20.43
CA ARG A 303 4.67 3.07 -21.61
C ARG A 303 5.95 3.89 -21.45
N LYS A 304 6.62 4.21 -22.57
CA LYS A 304 7.93 4.88 -22.59
C LYS A 304 7.96 6.28 -21.95
N ASP A 305 6.82 6.96 -21.91
CA ASP A 305 6.65 8.34 -21.43
C ASP A 305 6.31 8.43 -19.94
N HIS A 306 6.01 7.30 -19.28
CA HIS A 306 5.51 7.29 -17.89
C HIS A 306 6.41 8.09 -16.94
N SER A 307 7.73 7.86 -16.99
CA SER A 307 8.66 8.59 -16.12
C SER A 307 8.67 10.10 -16.36
N ASP A 308 8.57 10.52 -17.62
CA ASP A 308 8.62 11.93 -17.98
C ASP A 308 7.34 12.66 -17.56
N VAL A 309 6.19 12.02 -17.81
CA VAL A 309 4.87 12.52 -17.40
C VAL A 309 4.79 12.68 -15.89
N SER A 310 5.15 11.66 -15.13
CA SER A 310 5.12 11.70 -13.66
C SER A 310 6.01 12.83 -13.12
N ASN A 311 7.26 12.93 -13.58
CA ASN A 311 8.19 13.96 -13.14
C ASN A 311 7.72 15.38 -13.47
N GLN A 312 7.11 15.57 -14.65
CA GLN A 312 6.59 16.88 -15.06
C GLN A 312 5.33 17.24 -14.27
N LEU A 313 4.39 16.31 -14.09
CA LEU A 313 3.19 16.52 -13.27
C LEU A 313 3.57 16.88 -11.82
N TYR A 314 4.56 16.17 -11.24
CA TYR A 314 5.06 16.45 -9.90
C TYR A 314 5.62 17.87 -9.79
N ALA A 315 6.45 18.28 -10.76
CA ALA A 315 7.03 19.61 -10.79
C ALA A 315 5.97 20.70 -10.93
N CYS A 316 5.00 20.52 -11.84
CA CYS A 316 3.88 21.45 -12.00
C CYS A 316 3.02 21.54 -10.75
N TYR A 317 2.79 20.42 -10.06
CA TYR A 317 2.00 20.39 -8.82
C TYR A 317 2.72 21.09 -7.66
N ALA A 318 4.03 20.89 -7.51
CA ALA A 318 4.85 21.58 -6.52
C ALA A 318 4.84 23.11 -6.74
N ILE A 319 5.11 23.55 -7.98
CA ILE A 319 5.08 24.97 -8.34
C ILE A 319 3.67 25.55 -8.11
N GLY A 320 2.62 24.82 -8.52
CA GLY A 320 1.24 25.24 -8.31
C GLY A 320 0.87 25.42 -6.83
N LYS A 321 1.40 24.59 -5.93
CA LYS A 321 1.20 24.75 -4.48
C LYS A 321 1.90 25.98 -3.93
N ASP A 322 3.14 26.25 -4.36
CA ASP A 322 3.87 27.47 -3.97
C ASP A 322 3.15 28.72 -4.47
N VAL A 323 2.69 28.70 -5.72
CA VAL A 323 1.89 29.79 -6.31
C VAL A 323 0.55 29.97 -5.59
N GLN A 324 -0.11 28.89 -5.17
CA GLN A 324 -1.34 28.97 -4.37
C GLN A 324 -1.09 29.66 -3.02
N ALA A 325 0.03 29.38 -2.37
CA ALA A 325 0.44 30.07 -1.15
C ALA A 325 0.74 31.56 -1.42
N MET A 326 1.45 31.88 -2.50
CA MET A 326 1.73 33.26 -2.91
C MET A 326 0.44 34.05 -3.23
N LYS A 327 -0.53 33.43 -3.93
CA LYS A 327 -1.85 34.02 -4.20
C LYS A 327 -2.57 34.43 -2.91
N ALA A 328 -2.48 33.61 -1.86
CA ALA A 328 -3.11 33.91 -0.59
C ALA A 328 -2.47 35.11 0.14
N VAL A 329 -1.19 35.41 -0.14
CA VAL A 329 -0.44 36.51 0.50
C VAL A 329 -0.54 37.81 -0.30
N VAL A 330 -0.32 37.77 -1.61
CA VAL A 330 -0.15 38.97 -2.46
C VAL A 330 -1.45 39.31 -3.22
N GLY A 331 -2.40 38.39 -3.29
CA GLY A 331 -3.63 38.54 -4.07
C GLY A 331 -3.48 38.10 -5.52
N GLU A 332 -4.60 38.06 -6.25
CA GLU A 332 -4.65 37.50 -7.60
C GLU A 332 -4.05 38.41 -8.68
N GLU A 333 -4.13 39.72 -8.49
CA GLU A 333 -3.68 40.72 -9.48
C GLU A 333 -2.16 40.79 -9.63
N ALA A 334 -1.41 40.25 -8.67
CA ALA A 334 0.05 40.24 -8.69
C ALA A 334 0.64 38.99 -9.36
N LEU A 335 -0.19 38.04 -9.79
CA LEU A 335 0.24 36.79 -10.39
C LEU A 335 0.60 36.99 -11.86
N THR A 336 1.65 36.31 -12.32
CA THR A 336 2.00 36.30 -13.75
C THR A 336 1.00 35.44 -14.54
N PRO A 337 0.91 35.62 -15.87
CA PRO A 337 0.07 34.75 -16.71
C PRO A 337 0.43 33.26 -16.56
N ASP A 338 1.72 32.95 -16.37
CA ASP A 338 2.21 31.59 -16.15
C ASP A 338 1.74 31.04 -14.79
N ASP A 339 1.74 31.87 -13.74
CA ASP A 339 1.24 31.50 -12.42
C ASP A 339 -0.26 31.15 -12.44
N LEU A 340 -1.05 31.90 -13.23
CA LEU A 340 -2.46 31.60 -13.44
C LEU A 340 -2.66 30.22 -14.09
N LEU A 341 -1.81 29.82 -15.03
CA LEU A 341 -1.84 28.48 -15.62
C LEU A 341 -1.50 27.40 -14.60
N TYR A 342 -0.52 27.62 -13.72
CA TYR A 342 -0.20 26.68 -12.64
C TYR A 342 -1.35 26.52 -11.63
N LEU A 343 -2.08 27.59 -11.34
CA LEU A 343 -3.28 27.52 -10.49
C LEU A 343 -4.43 26.78 -11.17
N GLU A 344 -4.66 27.00 -12.47
CA GLU A 344 -5.65 26.25 -13.24
C GLU A 344 -5.29 24.75 -13.28
N PHE A 345 -4.02 24.45 -13.55
CA PHE A 345 -3.49 23.09 -13.51
C PHE A 345 -3.72 22.45 -12.14
N LEU A 346 -3.43 23.15 -11.04
CA LEU A 346 -3.59 22.62 -9.69
C LEU A 346 -5.03 22.17 -9.42
N GLN A 347 -6.01 23.01 -9.78
CA GLN A 347 -7.43 22.68 -9.61
C GLN A 347 -7.85 21.50 -10.49
N LYS A 348 -7.43 21.47 -11.76
CA LYS A 348 -7.77 20.39 -12.69
C LYS A 348 -7.07 19.08 -12.33
N PHE A 349 -5.84 19.13 -11.83
CA PHE A 349 -5.09 17.97 -11.36
C PHE A 349 -5.78 17.32 -10.17
N GLU A 350 -6.15 18.11 -9.16
CA GLU A 350 -6.87 17.61 -7.99
C GLU A 350 -8.26 17.04 -8.34
N LYS A 351 -8.99 17.67 -9.29
CA LYS A 351 -10.36 17.25 -9.66
C LYS A 351 -10.46 16.15 -10.72
N ASN A 352 -9.48 16.01 -11.61
CA ASN A 352 -9.57 15.07 -12.73
C ASN A 352 -8.55 13.93 -12.61
N PHE A 353 -7.35 14.20 -12.08
CA PHE A 353 -6.30 13.19 -11.96
C PHE A 353 -6.34 12.48 -10.62
N ILE A 354 -6.33 13.24 -9.51
CA ILE A 354 -6.41 12.66 -8.16
C ILE A 354 -7.83 12.16 -7.90
N ALA A 355 -8.85 13.01 -8.12
CA ALA A 355 -10.22 12.61 -7.85
C ALA A 355 -10.69 11.52 -8.82
N GLN A 356 -11.17 10.43 -8.24
CA GLN A 356 -11.59 9.21 -8.89
C GLN A 356 -12.69 8.56 -8.03
N GLY A 357 -13.62 7.80 -8.62
CA GLY A 357 -14.59 7.04 -7.82
C GLY A 357 -13.97 5.83 -7.11
N ALA A 358 -14.50 5.43 -5.94
CA ALA A 358 -14.05 4.24 -5.20
C ALA A 358 -14.20 2.91 -5.98
N TYR A 359 -15.09 2.88 -6.96
CA TYR A 359 -15.34 1.73 -7.83
C TYR A 359 -14.87 1.95 -9.27
N GLU A 360 -14.27 3.11 -9.57
CA GLU A 360 -13.68 3.38 -10.86
C GLU A 360 -12.32 2.69 -10.92
N ASN A 361 -12.07 1.89 -11.95
CA ASN A 361 -10.79 1.22 -12.17
C ASN A 361 -10.17 1.79 -13.45
N ARG A 362 -9.18 2.68 -13.30
CA ARG A 362 -8.48 3.30 -14.43
C ARG A 362 -7.27 2.47 -14.78
N THR A 363 -7.09 2.20 -16.06
CA THR A 363 -5.85 1.56 -16.51
C THR A 363 -4.69 2.55 -16.44
N VAL A 364 -3.46 2.05 -16.29
CA VAL A 364 -2.27 2.92 -16.30
C VAL A 364 -2.18 3.77 -17.57
N PHE A 365 -2.66 3.26 -18.71
CA PHE A 365 -2.67 3.98 -19.98
C PHE A 365 -3.65 5.16 -19.97
N GLU A 366 -4.85 4.97 -19.40
CA GLU A 366 -5.83 6.03 -19.21
C GLU A 366 -5.30 7.10 -18.25
N THR A 367 -4.66 6.71 -17.15
CA THR A 367 -4.01 7.63 -16.21
C THR A 367 -2.96 8.49 -16.92
N LEU A 368 -2.11 7.89 -17.76
CA LEU A 368 -1.10 8.65 -18.51
C LEU A 368 -1.73 9.58 -19.55
N ASP A 369 -2.82 9.16 -20.20
CA ASP A 369 -3.55 10.01 -21.16
C ASP A 369 -4.21 11.21 -20.46
N ILE A 370 -4.78 11.04 -19.26
CA ILE A 370 -5.28 12.14 -18.42
C ILE A 370 -4.12 13.06 -18.03
N GLY A 371 -2.97 12.50 -17.66
CA GLY A 371 -1.75 13.27 -17.39
C GLY A 371 -1.36 14.17 -18.57
N TRP A 372 -1.38 13.65 -19.79
CA TRP A 372 -1.13 14.45 -21.00
C TRP A 372 -2.18 15.52 -21.25
N GLN A 373 -3.46 15.23 -21.03
CA GLN A 373 -4.52 16.23 -21.16
C GLN A 373 -4.31 17.42 -20.21
N LEU A 374 -3.85 17.16 -18.99
CA LEU A 374 -3.53 18.21 -18.02
C LEU A 374 -2.28 19.00 -18.41
N MET A 375 -1.24 18.33 -18.94
CA MET A 375 -0.03 19.04 -19.39
C MET A 375 -0.27 19.94 -20.60
N ARG A 376 -1.30 19.67 -21.42
CA ARG A 376 -1.67 20.53 -22.57
C ARG A 376 -2.26 21.88 -22.19
N ILE A 377 -2.57 22.11 -20.91
CA ILE A 377 -2.92 23.45 -20.40
C ILE A 377 -1.71 24.38 -20.56
N PHE A 378 -0.50 23.85 -20.43
CA PHE A 378 0.73 24.62 -20.59
C PHE A 378 1.20 24.65 -22.04
N PRO A 379 1.76 25.78 -22.50
CA PRO A 379 2.54 25.83 -23.73
C PRO A 379 3.72 24.84 -23.73
N LYS A 380 4.08 24.32 -24.91
CA LYS A 380 5.18 23.35 -25.09
C LYS A 380 6.50 23.79 -24.43
N GLU A 381 6.78 25.09 -24.44
CA GLU A 381 8.02 25.67 -23.93
C GLU A 381 8.16 25.56 -22.41
N MET A 382 7.05 25.39 -21.68
CA MET A 382 7.04 25.26 -20.22
C MET A 382 7.30 23.82 -19.73
N LEU A 383 7.17 22.82 -20.61
CA LEU A 383 7.34 21.40 -20.29
C LEU A 383 8.82 20.98 -20.30
N LYS A 384 9.61 21.55 -19.40
CA LYS A 384 11.09 21.43 -19.40
C LYS A 384 11.63 20.05 -19.05
N ARG A 385 10.86 19.21 -18.35
CA ARG A 385 11.33 17.87 -17.90
C ARG A 385 10.99 16.75 -18.89
N ILE A 386 10.32 17.05 -20.00
CA ILE A 386 9.95 16.04 -21.00
C ILE A 386 10.89 16.14 -22.21
N PRO A 387 11.53 15.04 -22.65
CA PRO A 387 12.31 15.01 -23.87
C PRO A 387 11.50 15.40 -25.11
N GLN A 388 12.16 16.04 -26.08
CA GLN A 388 11.50 16.50 -27.31
C GLN A 388 10.89 15.36 -28.15
N SER A 389 11.51 14.17 -28.14
CA SER A 389 10.99 12.98 -28.81
C SER A 389 9.61 12.58 -28.28
N THR A 390 9.49 12.46 -26.95
CA THR A 390 8.23 12.15 -26.27
C THR A 390 7.21 13.27 -26.46
N LEU A 391 7.62 14.53 -26.34
CA LEU A 391 6.75 15.69 -26.48
C LEU A 391 6.16 15.80 -27.90
N ALA A 392 6.95 15.56 -28.94
CA ALA A 392 6.48 15.62 -30.32
C ALA A 392 5.40 14.56 -30.64
N GLU A 393 5.45 13.40 -29.99
CA GLU A 393 4.54 12.29 -30.23
C GLU A 393 3.20 12.41 -29.48
N PHE A 394 3.24 12.82 -28.21
CA PHE A 394 2.05 12.77 -27.33
C PHE A 394 1.35 14.12 -27.12
N TYR A 395 2.07 15.24 -27.28
CA TYR A 395 1.47 16.57 -27.17
C TYR A 395 0.40 16.86 -28.25
N PRO A 396 0.58 16.52 -29.55
CA PRO A 396 -0.37 16.90 -30.60
C PRO A 396 -1.62 16.02 -30.69
N ARG A 397 -1.74 14.94 -29.90
CA ARG A 397 -2.90 14.04 -29.96
C ARG A 397 -4.18 14.72 -29.46
N LEU A 398 -4.95 15.33 -30.35
CA LEU A 398 -6.33 15.75 -30.07
C LEU A 398 -7.19 14.50 -29.82
N LYS A 399 -7.85 14.44 -28.66
CA LYS A 399 -9.11 13.74 -28.50
C LYS A 399 -10.15 14.78 -28.17
#